data_AF-A0A3B4C2P5-F1
#
_entry.id   AF-A0A3B4C2P5-F1
#
_cell.length_a   1.000
_cell.length_b   1.000
_cell.length_c   1.000
_cell.angle_alpha   90.00
_cell.angle_beta   90.00
_cell.angle_gamma   90.00
#
_symmetry.space_group_name_H-M   'P 1'
#
loop_
_entity.id
_entity.type
_entity.pdbx_description
1 polymer ?
#
loop_
_entity_poly.entity_id
_entity_poly.type
_entity_poly.pdbx_seq_one_letter_code
_entity_poly.pdbx_strand_id
1 'polypeptide(L)'
;MKLQPNLLLLTAAVLVFGDVDAGNVLVWPTEGSHWITLKPLLETLIDRGHNVTVLVPSATLFMDLRDSAHYSILHFNMSISKKDILDLFEEHLKFAMHEMHHMNVVQKHITFYKLFSKNQDFFLTYCDGVLKSPSVMAKLRQQKFNVFLVDPVYPCGELLAEVLAVPFVMTQRFSYAHTVERWCGQTPAPPSYVPGVGIELIDKMGFFERVVSLLFSLTQDIVAVSQWKTYDTYFTDYLGRPASYCELMGKADIWLIRTYWDFEYPRPLLPNFIYVGGLHCSPAKPLPQDLEEFVQSSGDDGIVVFSLGSFIRNLTKERSNVIASAFGQIPQKVFWKYLGEKPDNLAPNTRIYDWIPQNDLLGHPKTRAFVTHGGTNGVYEAIYHGVPMVGIPIFADQTDNMVHMKAKGAAVFLNFNSLQAQDLVDALKTVINDPSYKESVMRLSRIHHDRPVKPLDEAVFWIEYVMRNKGAGHLRVASHSLNWYQYHSLDVLVFLISILALVFYIIIRTCSFLIRRCCRTPKHKSKRE
;
A
#
# COMPACT_ATOMS: atom_id res chain seq x y z
N MET A 1 5.44 21.57 59.16
CA MET A 1 5.78 21.85 57.75
C MET A 1 4.47 21.95 56.98
N LYS A 2 3.97 23.16 56.68
CA LYS A 2 2.74 23.35 55.91
C LYS A 2 3.10 23.26 54.42
N LEU A 3 2.79 22.14 53.76
CA LEU A 3 2.84 22.09 52.30
C LEU A 3 1.85 23.11 51.75
N GLN A 4 2.30 23.96 50.84
CA GLN A 4 1.45 24.98 50.22
C GLN A 4 0.33 24.30 49.43
N PRO A 5 -0.93 24.77 49.52
CA PRO A 5 -2.08 24.20 48.80
C PRO A 5 -1.85 24.08 47.29
N ASN A 6 -1.08 25.02 46.72
CA ASN A 6 -0.73 25.06 45.31
C ASN A 6 0.16 23.89 44.88
N LEU A 7 1.04 23.40 45.75
CA LEU A 7 1.92 22.27 45.44
C LEU A 7 1.13 20.96 45.42
N LEU A 8 0.15 20.82 46.32
CA LEU A 8 -0.79 19.70 46.35
C LEU A 8 -1.69 19.67 45.12
N LEU A 9 -2.18 20.83 44.67
CA LEU A 9 -2.95 20.97 43.42
C LEU A 9 -2.12 20.64 42.17
N LEU A 10 -0.85 21.05 42.13
CA LEU A 10 0.07 20.69 41.05
C LEU A 10 0.39 19.19 41.02
N THR A 11 0.66 18.57 42.17
CA THR A 11 0.85 17.11 42.24
C THR A 11 -0.42 16.34 41.93
N ALA A 12 -1.60 16.84 42.35
CA ALA A 12 -2.87 16.22 42.00
C ALA A 12 -3.16 16.38 40.49
N ALA A 13 -2.83 17.52 39.88
CA ALA A 13 -2.92 17.69 38.43
C ALA A 13 -1.98 16.71 37.70
N VAL A 14 -0.73 16.57 38.13
CA VAL A 14 0.23 15.61 37.53
C VAL A 14 -0.18 14.14 37.75
N LEU A 15 -0.96 13.84 38.80
CA LEU A 15 -1.49 12.49 39.04
C LEU A 15 -2.82 12.23 38.31
N VAL A 16 -3.57 13.28 37.94
CA VAL A 16 -4.85 13.21 37.22
C VAL A 16 -4.65 13.26 35.70
N PHE A 17 -3.64 14.00 35.23
CA PHE A 17 -3.15 13.93 33.87
C PHE A 17 -2.06 12.86 33.83
N GLY A 18 -2.41 11.62 33.47
CA GLY A 18 -1.41 10.56 33.25
C GLY A 18 -0.30 11.06 32.33
N ASP A 19 0.91 10.48 32.44
CA ASP A 19 2.06 10.83 31.61
C ASP A 19 1.66 10.97 30.13
N VAL A 20 1.51 12.22 29.67
CA VAL A 20 1.40 12.52 28.24
C VAL A 20 2.81 12.38 27.71
N ASP A 21 3.15 11.17 27.26
CA ASP A 21 4.47 10.85 26.73
C ASP A 21 4.65 11.52 25.36
N ALA A 22 4.86 12.83 25.38
CA ALA A 22 5.07 13.67 24.20
C ALA A 22 6.40 13.30 23.52
N GLY A 23 6.32 12.41 22.53
CA GLY A 23 7.45 12.00 21.69
C GLY A 23 7.75 12.94 20.51
N ASN A 24 9.00 12.94 20.06
CA ASN A 24 9.45 13.55 18.80
C ASN A 24 9.33 12.53 17.65
N VAL A 25 8.54 12.86 16.64
CA VAL A 25 8.27 12.01 15.46
C VAL A 25 8.98 12.60 14.25
N LEU A 26 9.84 11.81 13.60
CA LEU A 26 10.39 12.14 12.28
C LEU A 26 9.48 11.57 11.20
N VAL A 27 9.36 12.24 10.05
CA VAL A 27 8.55 11.77 8.91
C VAL A 27 9.35 11.87 7.62
N TRP A 28 9.44 10.76 6.89
CA TRP A 28 10.09 10.67 5.58
C TRP A 28 9.17 11.30 4.52
N PRO A 29 9.70 12.05 3.52
CA PRO A 29 8.85 12.70 2.53
C PRO A 29 8.08 11.68 1.71
N THR A 30 6.90 12.12 1.26
CA THR A 30 6.05 11.38 0.33
C THR A 30 5.22 12.37 -0.49
N GLU A 31 4.51 11.91 -1.51
CA GLU A 31 3.85 12.77 -2.49
C GLU A 31 2.41 12.33 -2.79
N GLY A 32 1.58 13.29 -3.20
CA GLY A 32 0.24 13.04 -3.73
C GLY A 32 -0.67 12.27 -2.77
N SER A 33 -1.22 11.14 -3.23
CA SER A 33 -2.16 10.33 -2.43
C SER A 33 -1.55 9.78 -1.15
N HIS A 34 -0.24 9.48 -1.14
CA HIS A 34 0.45 9.00 0.06
C HIS A 34 0.52 10.11 1.12
N TRP A 35 0.81 11.36 0.70
CA TRP A 35 0.79 12.52 1.58
C TRP A 35 -0.61 12.81 2.14
N ILE A 36 -1.64 12.76 1.29
CA ILE A 36 -3.04 12.95 1.70
C ILE A 36 -3.43 11.93 2.78
N THR A 37 -2.99 10.69 2.63
CA THR A 37 -3.27 9.63 3.60
C THR A 37 -2.46 9.77 4.89
N LEU A 38 -1.23 10.27 4.81
CA LEU A 38 -0.37 10.46 5.97
C LEU A 38 -0.78 11.66 6.82
N LYS A 39 -1.31 12.73 6.21
CA LYS A 39 -1.63 13.99 6.89
C LYS A 39 -2.58 13.83 8.10
N PRO A 40 -3.74 13.14 8.01
CA PRO A 40 -4.61 12.91 9.17
C PRO A 40 -3.92 12.19 10.35
N LEU A 41 -2.98 11.29 10.03
CA LEU A 41 -2.18 10.58 11.02
C LEU A 41 -1.24 11.54 11.76
N LEU A 42 -0.58 12.44 11.02
CA LEU A 42 0.29 13.45 11.61
C LEU A 42 -0.50 14.44 12.46
N GLU A 43 -1.65 14.93 11.96
CA GLU A 43 -2.55 15.81 12.69
C GLU A 43 -2.99 15.19 14.01
N THR A 44 -3.38 13.92 14.01
CA THR A 44 -3.79 13.22 15.24
C THR A 44 -2.63 13.06 16.23
N LEU A 45 -1.41 12.82 15.76
CA LEU A 45 -0.22 12.77 16.62
C LEU A 45 0.06 14.14 17.26
N ILE A 46 -0.08 15.23 16.50
CA ILE A 46 0.08 16.60 16.99
C ILE A 46 -0.99 16.93 18.03
N ASP A 47 -2.26 16.58 17.76
CA ASP A 47 -3.38 16.78 18.67
C ASP A 47 -3.20 16.01 19.99
N ARG A 48 -2.47 14.89 19.96
CA ARG A 48 -2.08 14.11 21.14
C ARG A 48 -0.80 14.61 21.82
N GLY A 49 -0.24 15.73 21.37
CA GLY A 49 0.89 16.41 22.00
C GLY A 49 2.27 16.01 21.49
N HIS A 50 2.36 15.21 20.42
CA HIS A 50 3.65 14.85 19.81
C HIS A 50 4.22 15.99 18.97
N ASN A 51 5.54 16.13 18.99
CA ASN A 51 6.23 17.06 18.11
C ASN A 51 6.61 16.35 16.81
N VAL A 52 6.07 16.81 15.68
CA VAL A 52 6.27 16.19 14.37
C VAL A 52 7.24 17.04 13.54
N THR A 53 8.30 16.41 13.02
CA THR A 53 9.21 17.00 12.03
C THR A 53 9.08 16.27 10.69
N VAL A 54 8.66 17.00 9.66
CA VAL A 54 8.52 16.48 8.29
C VAL A 54 9.72 16.90 7.46
N LEU A 55 10.39 15.91 6.86
CA LEU A 55 11.41 16.17 5.84
C LEU A 55 10.72 16.56 4.53
N VAL A 56 11.16 17.66 3.91
CA VAL A 56 10.55 18.17 2.67
C VAL A 56 11.63 18.39 1.60
N PRO A 57 11.56 17.70 0.45
CA PRO A 57 12.51 17.88 -0.63
C PRO A 57 12.31 19.22 -1.34
N SER A 58 13.40 19.83 -1.81
CA SER A 58 13.37 21.09 -2.58
C SER A 58 12.54 21.02 -3.87
N ALA A 59 12.32 19.82 -4.41
CA ALA A 59 11.56 19.59 -5.64
C ALA A 59 10.20 18.91 -5.41
N THR A 60 9.58 19.11 -4.24
CA THR A 60 8.24 18.55 -3.97
C THR A 60 7.18 19.02 -4.97
N LEU A 61 6.28 18.11 -5.36
CA LEU A 61 5.26 18.35 -6.37
C LEU A 61 3.86 18.56 -5.81
N PHE A 62 3.45 17.69 -4.88
CA PHE A 62 2.08 17.47 -4.46
C PHE A 62 1.91 17.45 -2.94
N MET A 63 2.95 17.76 -2.16
CA MET A 63 2.81 18.04 -0.73
C MET A 63 2.13 19.40 -0.55
N ASP A 64 0.90 19.40 -0.04
CA ASP A 64 0.25 20.62 0.40
C ASP A 64 0.76 21.00 1.79
N LEU A 65 1.54 22.07 1.85
CA LEU A 65 2.18 22.59 3.07
C LEU A 65 1.47 23.83 3.64
N ARG A 66 0.29 24.20 3.11
CA ARG A 66 -0.43 25.41 3.56
C ARG A 66 -0.84 25.36 5.03
N ASP A 67 -1.02 24.16 5.59
CA ASP A 67 -1.35 23.94 7.00
C ASP A 67 -0.11 23.59 7.87
N SER A 68 1.08 23.98 7.43
CA SER A 68 2.35 23.70 8.11
C SER A 68 2.51 24.33 9.50
N ALA A 69 1.57 25.17 9.96
CA ALA A 69 1.63 25.80 11.27
C ALA A 69 1.66 24.80 12.46
N HIS A 70 1.26 23.56 12.22
CA HIS A 70 1.10 22.53 13.25
C HIS A 70 2.27 21.53 13.35
N TYR A 71 3.25 21.57 12.42
CA TYR A 71 4.42 20.69 12.47
C TYR A 71 5.69 21.38 11.99
N SER A 72 6.84 20.91 12.47
CA SER A 72 8.14 21.40 12.05
C SER A 72 8.49 20.89 10.65
N ILE A 73 9.03 21.76 9.80
CA ILE A 73 9.52 21.38 8.47
C ILE A 73 11.04 21.47 8.45
N LEU A 74 11.68 20.40 7.95
CA LEU A 74 13.10 20.40 7.65
C LEU A 74 13.31 20.18 6.15
N HIS A 75 13.60 21.26 5.44
CA HIS A 75 13.90 21.21 4.02
C HIS A 75 15.28 20.60 3.75
N PHE A 76 15.38 19.83 2.67
CA PHE A 76 16.64 19.36 2.13
C PHE A 76 16.69 19.55 0.60
N ASN A 77 17.89 19.77 0.08
CA ASN A 77 18.09 20.00 -1.34
C ASN A 77 18.35 18.68 -2.05
N MET A 78 17.66 18.47 -3.17
CA MET A 78 17.95 17.39 -4.11
C MET A 78 18.78 17.91 -5.27
N SER A 79 19.59 17.05 -5.88
CA SER A 79 20.37 17.37 -7.08
C SER A 79 19.51 17.52 -8.34
N ILE A 80 18.24 17.13 -8.27
CA ILE A 80 17.28 17.15 -9.38
C ILE A 80 16.28 18.30 -9.24
N SER A 81 15.85 18.86 -10.37
CA SER A 81 14.88 19.96 -10.39
C SER A 81 13.44 19.47 -10.34
N LYS A 82 12.53 20.35 -9.91
CA LYS A 82 11.07 20.09 -9.92
C LYS A 82 10.55 19.71 -11.31
N LYS A 83 11.13 20.30 -12.37
CA LYS A 83 10.74 20.04 -13.75
C LYS A 83 11.11 18.61 -14.16
N ASP A 84 12.31 18.16 -13.86
CA ASP A 84 12.75 16.81 -14.23
C ASP A 84 11.86 15.73 -13.58
N ILE A 85 11.42 15.98 -12.33
CA ILE A 85 10.47 15.10 -11.64
C ILE A 85 9.12 15.09 -12.36
N LEU A 86 8.61 16.26 -12.75
CA LEU A 86 7.36 16.36 -13.51
C LEU A 86 7.47 15.63 -14.85
N ASP A 87 8.54 15.85 -15.61
CA ASP A 87 8.78 15.22 -16.91
C ASP A 87 8.84 13.68 -16.76
N LEU A 88 9.46 13.19 -15.69
CA LEU A 88 9.51 11.76 -15.35
C LEU A 88 8.11 11.21 -15.03
N PHE A 89 7.31 11.91 -14.22
CA PHE A 89 5.93 11.50 -13.94
C PHE A 89 5.07 11.50 -15.20
N GLU A 90 5.22 12.51 -16.06
CA GLU A 90 4.52 12.60 -17.34
C GLU A 90 4.91 11.45 -18.30
N GLU A 91 6.20 11.05 -18.34
CA GLU A 91 6.67 9.88 -19.10
C GLU A 91 5.93 8.60 -18.65
N HIS A 92 5.81 8.36 -17.34
CA HIS A 92 5.10 7.21 -16.81
C HIS A 92 3.59 7.25 -17.10
N LEU A 93 2.97 8.41 -16.91
CA LEU A 93 1.54 8.60 -17.19
C LEU A 93 1.24 8.38 -18.67
N LYS A 94 2.07 8.93 -19.56
CA LYS A 94 1.94 8.74 -21.00
C LYS A 94 2.06 7.26 -21.38
N PHE A 95 3.06 6.56 -20.83
CA PHE A 95 3.23 5.13 -21.06
C PHE A 95 1.98 4.35 -20.63
N ALA A 96 1.50 4.57 -19.41
CA ALA A 96 0.31 3.89 -18.88
C ALA A 96 -0.96 4.19 -19.69
N MET A 97 -1.21 5.46 -19.99
CA MET A 97 -2.43 5.89 -20.67
C MET A 97 -2.45 5.49 -22.14
N HIS A 98 -1.33 5.65 -22.87
CA HIS A 98 -1.34 5.62 -24.34
C HIS A 98 -0.59 4.45 -24.96
N GLU A 99 0.40 3.87 -24.28
CA GLU A 99 1.28 2.88 -24.91
C GLU A 99 1.02 1.46 -24.38
N MET A 100 0.78 1.35 -23.06
CA MET A 100 0.67 0.08 -22.35
C MET A 100 -0.43 -0.82 -22.93
N HIS A 101 -1.55 -0.27 -23.40
CA HIS A 101 -2.68 -1.04 -23.90
C HIS A 101 -2.43 -1.73 -25.25
N HIS A 102 -1.38 -1.33 -25.99
CA HIS A 102 -0.95 -1.97 -27.24
C HIS A 102 0.06 -3.10 -27.01
N MET A 103 0.50 -3.33 -25.77
CA MET A 103 1.56 -4.28 -25.43
C MET A 103 1.02 -5.59 -24.86
N ASN A 104 1.71 -6.69 -25.15
CA ASN A 104 1.48 -7.95 -24.43
C ASN A 104 2.11 -7.91 -23.03
N VAL A 105 1.77 -8.89 -22.18
CA VAL A 105 2.22 -8.94 -20.77
C VAL A 105 3.74 -8.92 -20.63
N VAL A 106 4.46 -9.63 -21.50
CA VAL A 106 5.94 -9.67 -21.47
C VAL A 106 6.53 -8.30 -21.84
N GLN A 107 6.01 -7.67 -22.88
CA GLN A 107 6.43 -6.32 -23.29
C GLN A 107 6.17 -5.30 -22.18
N LYS A 108 4.99 -5.35 -21.53
CA LYS A 108 4.68 -4.49 -20.38
C LYS A 108 5.72 -4.66 -19.29
N HIS A 109 6.02 -5.89 -18.87
CA HIS A 109 7.01 -6.16 -17.83
C HIS A 109 8.41 -5.66 -18.19
N ILE A 110 8.88 -5.89 -19.42
CA ILE A 110 10.18 -5.41 -19.89
C ILE A 110 10.24 -3.88 -19.87
N THR A 111 9.20 -3.21 -20.37
CA THR A 111 9.17 -1.74 -20.41
C THR A 111 9.08 -1.15 -19.01
N PHE A 112 8.24 -1.69 -18.13
CA PHE A 112 8.18 -1.28 -16.73
C PHE A 112 9.53 -1.45 -16.02
N TYR A 113 10.20 -2.59 -16.22
CA TYR A 113 11.54 -2.82 -15.68
C TYR A 113 12.53 -1.76 -16.16
N LYS A 114 12.56 -1.46 -17.47
CA LYS A 114 13.46 -0.45 -18.04
C LYS A 114 13.17 0.95 -17.49
N LEU A 115 11.90 1.34 -17.44
CA LEU A 115 11.49 2.64 -16.95
C LEU A 115 11.85 2.80 -15.47
N PHE A 116 11.58 1.79 -14.64
CA PHE A 116 11.96 1.83 -13.23
C PHE A 116 13.48 1.84 -13.03
N SER A 117 14.21 1.00 -13.78
CA SER A 117 15.69 0.94 -13.71
C SER A 117 16.34 2.26 -14.10
N LYS A 118 15.85 2.92 -15.16
CA LYS A 118 16.29 4.26 -15.60
C LYS A 118 16.15 5.31 -14.49
N ASN A 119 15.17 5.12 -13.60
CA ASN A 119 14.77 6.10 -12.60
C ASN A 119 15.27 5.76 -11.18
N GLN A 120 16.08 4.70 -11.01
CA GLN A 120 16.65 4.37 -9.70
C GLN A 120 17.61 5.44 -9.17
N ASP A 121 18.46 6.00 -10.05
CA ASP A 121 19.38 7.08 -9.69
C ASP A 121 18.61 8.32 -9.20
N PHE A 122 17.42 8.57 -9.77
CA PHE A 122 16.54 9.63 -9.29
C PHE A 122 16.09 9.37 -7.85
N PHE A 123 15.64 8.16 -7.53
CA PHE A 123 15.23 7.83 -6.16
C PHE A 123 16.38 7.96 -5.16
N LEU A 124 17.61 7.65 -5.57
CA LEU A 124 18.81 7.86 -4.74
C LEU A 124 19.13 9.33 -4.45
N THR A 125 18.59 10.29 -5.23
CA THR A 125 18.77 11.72 -4.94
C THR A 125 18.09 12.15 -3.63
N TYR A 126 17.02 11.46 -3.21
CA TYR A 126 16.39 11.68 -1.90
C TYR A 126 17.35 11.28 -0.78
N CYS A 127 18.00 10.12 -0.94
CA CYS A 127 19.03 9.63 -0.02
C CYS A 127 20.17 10.63 0.10
N ASP A 128 20.73 11.05 -1.03
CA ASP A 128 21.85 11.99 -1.09
C ASP A 128 21.52 13.34 -0.45
N GLY A 129 20.35 13.89 -0.75
CA GLY A 129 19.92 15.19 -0.24
C GLY A 129 19.85 15.25 1.29
N VAL A 130 19.60 14.11 1.95
CA VAL A 130 19.57 14.00 3.41
C VAL A 130 20.92 13.49 3.95
N LEU A 131 21.32 12.28 3.55
CA LEU A 131 22.45 11.54 4.15
C LEU A 131 23.82 12.14 3.83
N LYS A 132 23.98 12.79 2.67
CA LYS A 132 25.23 13.47 2.29
C LYS A 132 25.23 14.96 2.67
N SER A 133 24.17 15.47 3.29
CA SER A 133 24.07 16.86 3.74
C SER A 133 24.48 17.00 5.21
N PRO A 134 25.67 17.56 5.52
CA PRO A 134 26.14 17.65 6.90
C PRO A 134 25.24 18.50 7.79
N SER A 135 24.65 19.56 7.22
CA SER A 135 23.77 20.48 7.95
C SER A 135 22.43 19.84 8.30
N VAL A 136 21.84 19.06 7.38
CA VAL A 136 20.60 18.32 7.63
C VAL A 136 20.85 17.21 8.64
N MET A 137 21.90 16.40 8.45
CA MET A 137 22.24 15.32 9.38
C MET A 137 22.60 15.83 10.79
N ALA A 138 23.25 16.98 10.92
CA ALA A 138 23.52 17.59 12.22
C ALA A 138 22.23 17.97 12.95
N LYS A 139 21.26 18.60 12.25
CA LYS A 139 19.95 18.94 12.82
C LYS A 139 19.17 17.69 13.23
N LEU A 140 19.15 16.66 12.37
CA LEU A 140 18.46 15.40 12.67
C LEU A 140 19.03 14.70 13.91
N ARG A 141 20.36 14.66 14.06
CA ARG A 141 21.02 14.10 15.25
C ARG A 141 20.76 14.92 16.51
N GLN A 142 20.63 16.23 16.38
CA GLN A 142 20.37 17.13 17.52
C GLN A 142 18.94 16.98 18.08
N GLN A 143 17.94 16.76 17.22
CA GLN A 143 16.52 16.75 17.62
C GLN A 143 16.08 15.50 18.39
N LYS A 144 16.86 14.41 18.37
CA LYS A 144 16.58 13.15 19.11
C LYS A 144 15.13 12.66 18.97
N PHE A 145 14.87 11.96 17.88
CA PHE A 145 13.56 11.38 17.59
C PHE A 145 13.30 10.07 18.35
N ASN A 146 12.05 9.85 18.73
CA ASN A 146 11.59 8.63 19.41
C ASN A 146 11.11 7.58 18.43
N VAL A 147 10.54 8.00 17.30
CA VAL A 147 10.07 7.14 16.22
C VAL A 147 10.20 7.85 14.89
N PHE A 148 10.39 7.06 13.83
CA PHE A 148 10.45 7.54 12.47
C PHE A 148 9.33 6.90 11.63
N LEU A 149 8.51 7.72 10.96
CA LEU A 149 7.48 7.27 10.03
C LEU A 149 8.05 7.25 8.61
N VAL A 150 8.04 6.07 7.99
CA VAL A 150 8.63 5.84 6.67
C VAL A 150 7.56 5.35 5.70
N ASP A 151 7.33 6.10 4.61
CA ASP A 151 6.61 5.59 3.45
C ASP A 151 7.61 5.08 2.41
N PRO A 152 7.56 3.79 2.00
CA PRO A 152 8.56 3.18 1.14
C PRO A 152 8.42 3.55 -0.34
N VAL A 153 7.47 4.43 -0.71
CA VAL A 153 7.36 4.94 -2.09
C VAL A 153 8.64 5.66 -2.53
N TYR A 154 9.34 6.29 -1.59
CA TYR A 154 10.68 6.82 -1.78
C TYR A 154 11.64 6.08 -0.85
N PRO A 155 12.72 5.48 -1.37
CA PRO A 155 13.65 4.68 -0.58
C PRO A 155 14.49 5.54 0.38
N CYS A 156 15.30 4.89 1.22
CA CYS A 156 16.27 5.46 2.17
C CYS A 156 15.74 5.93 3.53
N GLY A 157 14.44 5.85 3.79
CA GLY A 157 13.95 6.01 5.17
C GLY A 157 14.54 4.94 6.10
N GLU A 158 14.57 3.70 5.64
CA GLU A 158 15.19 2.55 6.31
C GLU A 158 16.69 2.74 6.60
N LEU A 159 17.43 3.32 5.65
CA LEU A 159 18.86 3.61 5.83
C LEU A 159 19.06 4.77 6.82
N LEU A 160 18.26 5.82 6.71
CA LEU A 160 18.32 6.93 7.65
C LEU A 160 17.96 6.48 9.08
N ALA A 161 16.99 5.58 9.24
CA ALA A 161 16.63 4.99 10.53
C ALA A 161 17.83 4.27 11.16
N GLU A 162 18.55 3.46 10.38
CA GLU A 162 19.78 2.77 10.81
C GLU A 162 20.86 3.79 11.25
N VAL A 163 21.08 4.84 10.46
CA VAL A 163 22.13 5.84 10.72
C VAL A 163 21.84 6.71 11.94
N LEU A 164 20.57 7.02 12.18
CA LEU A 164 20.12 7.77 13.36
C LEU A 164 19.90 6.88 14.58
N ALA A 165 19.88 5.55 14.40
CA ALA A 165 19.52 4.57 15.42
C ALA A 165 18.14 4.84 16.06
N VAL A 166 17.15 5.13 15.21
CA VAL A 166 15.77 5.44 15.61
C VAL A 166 14.85 4.29 15.16
N PRO A 167 13.99 3.73 16.03
CA PRO A 167 13.00 2.73 15.63
C PRO A 167 12.00 3.33 14.64
N PHE A 168 11.52 2.54 13.70
CA PHE A 168 10.69 3.08 12.61
C PHE A 168 9.46 2.24 12.33
N VAL A 169 8.39 2.96 11.96
CA VAL A 169 7.11 2.41 11.55
C VAL A 169 6.95 2.66 10.07
N MET A 170 6.74 1.60 9.32
CA MET A 170 6.45 1.69 7.90
C MET A 170 4.97 1.93 7.66
N THR A 171 4.65 2.86 6.76
CA THR A 171 3.30 3.03 6.22
C THR A 171 3.30 2.59 4.77
N GLN A 172 2.82 1.38 4.51
CA GLN A 172 2.92 0.73 3.20
C GLN A 172 1.53 0.40 2.65
N ARG A 173 1.33 0.64 1.35
CA ARG A 173 0.09 0.26 0.67
C ARG A 173 0.21 -1.10 -0.02
N PHE A 174 1.25 -1.31 -0.83
CA PHE A 174 1.63 -2.60 -1.38
C PHE A 174 3.05 -2.54 -1.95
N SER A 175 3.62 -3.69 -2.23
CA SER A 175 4.55 -3.88 -3.35
C SER A 175 3.98 -4.91 -4.33
N TYR A 176 4.42 -4.87 -5.60
CA TYR A 176 3.95 -5.83 -6.60
C TYR A 176 4.19 -7.26 -6.13
N ALA A 177 3.18 -8.13 -6.30
CA ALA A 177 3.17 -9.50 -5.77
C ALA A 177 3.43 -9.64 -4.25
N HIS A 178 3.28 -8.57 -3.47
CA HIS A 178 3.66 -8.50 -2.05
C HIS A 178 5.15 -8.81 -1.81
N THR A 179 6.02 -8.50 -2.78
CA THR A 179 7.44 -8.90 -2.78
C THR A 179 8.22 -8.33 -1.59
N VAL A 180 8.10 -7.03 -1.30
CA VAL A 180 8.76 -6.39 -0.13
C VAL A 180 8.21 -6.97 1.17
N GLU A 181 6.90 -7.14 1.26
CA GLU A 181 6.24 -7.73 2.43
C GLU A 181 6.75 -9.16 2.69
N ARG A 182 6.85 -10.00 1.65
CA ARG A 182 7.32 -11.39 1.72
C ARG A 182 8.80 -11.50 2.04
N TRP A 183 9.65 -10.80 1.29
CA TRP A 183 11.11 -10.97 1.38
C TRP A 183 11.73 -10.14 2.48
N CYS A 184 11.38 -8.85 2.55
CA CYS A 184 11.97 -7.96 3.54
C CYS A 184 11.22 -8.07 4.86
N GLY A 185 9.88 -8.06 4.82
CA GLY A 185 9.01 -8.12 6.01
C GLY A 185 8.65 -9.53 6.49
N GLN A 186 9.01 -10.57 5.74
CA GLN A 186 8.81 -11.99 6.09
C GLN A 186 7.36 -12.44 6.26
N THR A 187 6.37 -11.64 5.85
CA THR A 187 4.96 -12.04 5.98
C THR A 187 4.57 -13.04 4.89
N PRO A 188 3.87 -14.13 5.22
CA PRO A 188 3.44 -15.09 4.22
C PRO A 188 2.46 -14.49 3.21
N ALA A 189 2.65 -14.85 1.93
CA ALA A 189 1.68 -14.60 0.87
C ALA A 189 1.64 -15.79 -0.10
N PRO A 190 0.98 -16.91 0.27
CA PRO A 190 0.96 -18.10 -0.57
C PRO A 190 0.23 -17.83 -1.89
N PRO A 191 0.88 -17.99 -3.05
CA PRO A 191 0.29 -17.65 -4.35
C PRO A 191 -0.89 -18.54 -4.73
N SER A 192 -1.16 -19.60 -3.98
CA SER A 192 -2.28 -20.51 -4.20
C SER A 192 -3.65 -19.93 -3.80
N TYR A 193 -3.69 -18.91 -2.94
CA TYR A 193 -4.92 -18.25 -2.50
C TYR A 193 -4.76 -16.76 -2.11
N VAL A 194 -3.53 -16.25 -2.01
CA VAL A 194 -3.26 -14.81 -1.85
C VAL A 194 -2.76 -14.29 -3.20
N PRO A 195 -3.65 -13.71 -4.05
CA PRO A 195 -3.23 -13.13 -5.31
C PRO A 195 -2.26 -11.97 -5.06
N GLY A 196 -1.20 -11.93 -5.86
CA GLY A 196 -0.21 -10.85 -5.81
C GLY A 196 -0.79 -9.54 -6.35
N VAL A 197 -0.51 -8.40 -5.71
CA VAL A 197 -1.01 -7.10 -6.22
C VAL A 197 -0.56 -6.88 -7.67
N GLY A 198 -1.52 -6.48 -8.50
CA GLY A 198 -1.32 -6.20 -9.93
C GLY A 198 -1.49 -7.42 -10.85
N ILE A 199 -1.90 -8.58 -10.32
CA ILE A 199 -2.16 -9.77 -11.13
C ILE A 199 -3.60 -9.85 -11.66
N GLU A 200 -4.52 -9.07 -11.10
CA GLU A 200 -5.93 -9.02 -11.51
C GLU A 200 -6.68 -10.36 -11.27
N LEU A 201 -6.29 -11.10 -10.22
CA LEU A 201 -6.96 -12.34 -9.79
C LEU A 201 -7.59 -12.19 -8.40
N ILE A 202 -8.49 -13.11 -8.06
CA ILE A 202 -9.15 -13.18 -6.75
C ILE A 202 -8.64 -14.37 -5.94
N ASP A 203 -9.05 -14.49 -4.67
CA ASP A 203 -8.63 -15.58 -3.76
C ASP A 203 -9.11 -16.97 -4.18
N LYS A 204 -10.21 -17.04 -4.94
CA LYS A 204 -10.74 -18.28 -5.52
C LYS A 204 -10.19 -18.52 -6.92
N MET A 205 -9.11 -19.29 -6.99
CA MET A 205 -8.41 -19.61 -8.24
C MET A 205 -8.51 -21.09 -8.62
N GLY A 206 -8.77 -21.35 -9.90
CA GLY A 206 -8.58 -22.65 -10.54
C GLY A 206 -7.10 -23.04 -10.66
N PHE A 207 -6.83 -24.22 -11.23
CA PHE A 207 -5.43 -24.69 -11.37
C PHE A 207 -4.58 -23.75 -12.25
N PHE A 208 -5.07 -23.35 -13.42
CA PHE A 208 -4.30 -22.49 -14.33
C PHE A 208 -4.11 -21.08 -13.77
N GLU A 209 -5.11 -20.52 -13.09
CA GLU A 209 -4.99 -19.23 -12.39
C GLU A 209 -3.92 -19.31 -11.29
N ARG A 210 -3.85 -20.42 -10.53
CA ARG A 210 -2.77 -20.64 -9.56
C ARG A 210 -1.39 -20.78 -10.22
N VAL A 211 -1.30 -21.37 -11.41
CA VAL A 211 -0.05 -21.41 -12.19
C VAL A 211 0.37 -19.99 -12.57
N VAL A 212 -0.56 -19.17 -13.08
CA VAL A 212 -0.30 -17.77 -13.40
C VAL A 212 0.12 -16.98 -12.15
N SER A 213 -0.56 -17.18 -11.03
CA SER A 213 -0.24 -16.58 -9.73
C SER A 213 1.17 -16.90 -9.25
N LEU A 214 1.56 -18.17 -9.34
CA LEU A 214 2.92 -18.60 -8.99
C LEU A 214 3.97 -17.97 -9.93
N LEU A 215 3.76 -18.04 -11.24
CA LEU A 215 4.70 -17.51 -12.24
C LEU A 215 4.86 -15.98 -12.14
N PHE A 216 3.75 -15.27 -11.91
CA PHE A 216 3.77 -13.83 -11.68
C PHE A 216 4.59 -13.49 -10.43
N SER A 217 4.33 -14.18 -9.31
CA SER A 217 5.08 -13.96 -8.06
C SER A 217 6.58 -14.20 -8.25
N LEU A 218 6.97 -15.30 -8.90
CA LEU A 218 8.38 -15.60 -9.19
C LEU A 218 9.02 -14.56 -10.12
N THR A 219 8.28 -14.07 -11.10
CA THR A 219 8.77 -13.03 -12.02
C THR A 219 8.98 -11.71 -11.28
N GLN A 220 8.06 -11.31 -10.40
CA GLN A 220 8.20 -10.11 -9.58
C GLN A 220 9.34 -10.25 -8.56
N ASP A 221 9.55 -11.43 -7.97
CA ASP A 221 10.67 -11.72 -7.07
C ASP A 221 12.02 -11.47 -7.80
N ILE A 222 12.19 -11.97 -9.04
CA ILE A 222 13.41 -11.75 -9.84
C ILE A 222 13.61 -10.26 -10.14
N VAL A 223 12.55 -9.56 -10.54
CA VAL A 223 12.60 -8.12 -10.86
C VAL A 223 13.02 -7.32 -9.63
N ALA A 224 12.41 -7.59 -8.47
CA ALA A 224 12.70 -6.87 -7.25
C ALA A 224 14.14 -7.11 -6.77
N VAL A 225 14.61 -8.36 -6.74
CA VAL A 225 15.99 -8.68 -6.35
C VAL A 225 17.01 -7.99 -7.27
N SER A 226 16.75 -7.94 -8.57
CA SER A 226 17.59 -7.20 -9.51
C SER A 226 17.62 -5.70 -9.21
N GLN A 227 16.47 -5.12 -8.86
CA GLN A 227 16.35 -3.70 -8.51
C GLN A 227 16.99 -3.36 -7.16
N TRP A 228 16.90 -4.26 -6.18
CA TRP A 228 17.48 -4.06 -4.85
C TRP A 228 18.99 -3.98 -4.86
N LYS A 229 19.67 -4.63 -5.82
CA LYS A 229 21.13 -4.58 -5.95
C LYS A 229 21.70 -3.16 -6.01
N THR A 230 20.99 -2.24 -6.66
CA THR A 230 21.38 -0.82 -6.71
C THR A 230 21.37 -0.19 -5.32
N TYR A 231 20.32 -0.46 -4.54
CA TYR A 231 20.20 0.00 -3.16
C TYR A 231 21.18 -0.72 -2.23
N ASP A 232 21.39 -2.03 -2.37
CA ASP A 232 22.37 -2.81 -1.62
C ASP A 232 23.78 -2.23 -1.76
N THR A 233 24.15 -1.86 -3.00
CA THR A 233 25.45 -1.23 -3.29
C THR A 233 25.56 0.11 -2.56
N TYR A 234 24.56 0.98 -2.71
CA TYR A 234 24.54 2.28 -2.04
C TYR A 234 24.59 2.14 -0.51
N PHE A 235 23.83 1.20 0.06
CA PHE A 235 23.72 0.99 1.51
C PHE A 235 25.05 0.48 2.06
N THR A 236 25.67 -0.47 1.33
CA THR A 236 26.98 -1.01 1.68
C THR A 236 28.06 0.06 1.65
N ASP A 237 28.09 0.88 0.60
CA ASP A 237 29.07 1.97 0.44
C ASP A 237 28.91 3.03 1.53
N TYR A 238 27.67 3.43 1.84
CA TYR A 238 27.41 4.44 2.86
C TYR A 238 27.75 3.96 4.28
N LEU A 239 27.38 2.72 4.62
CA LEU A 239 27.59 2.15 5.95
C LEU A 239 29.02 1.62 6.17
N GLY A 240 29.78 1.37 5.10
CA GLY A 240 31.11 0.77 5.18
C GLY A 240 31.11 -0.70 5.62
N ARG A 241 29.95 -1.37 5.55
CA ARG A 241 29.76 -2.81 5.83
C ARG A 241 28.75 -3.39 4.85
N PRO A 242 28.78 -4.70 4.55
CA PRO A 242 27.71 -5.34 3.79
C PRO A 242 26.35 -5.03 4.43
N ALA A 243 25.44 -4.47 3.64
CA ALA A 243 24.07 -4.19 4.02
C ALA A 243 23.16 -4.36 2.81
N SER A 244 22.03 -5.03 2.99
CA SER A 244 21.03 -5.19 1.93
C SER A 244 19.78 -4.35 2.18
N TYR A 245 19.07 -4.02 1.10
CA TYR A 245 17.79 -3.34 1.11
C TYR A 245 16.79 -4.06 2.01
N CYS A 246 16.63 -5.37 1.83
CA CYS A 246 15.70 -6.15 2.66
C CYS A 246 16.15 -6.30 4.12
N GLU A 247 17.47 -6.31 4.40
CA GLU A 247 17.95 -6.27 5.79
C GLU A 247 17.45 -5.01 6.49
N LEU A 248 17.66 -3.83 5.90
CA LEU A 248 17.29 -2.56 6.51
C LEU A 248 15.77 -2.36 6.55
N MET A 249 15.07 -2.64 5.44
CA MET A 249 13.61 -2.61 5.39
C MET A 249 12.98 -3.55 6.42
N GLY A 250 13.53 -4.76 6.56
CA GLY A 250 13.04 -5.73 7.53
C GLY A 250 13.18 -5.29 8.97
N LYS A 251 13.98 -4.25 9.29
CA LYS A 251 14.10 -3.65 10.64
C LYS A 251 12.91 -2.81 11.09
N ALA A 252 11.90 -2.61 10.24
CA ALA A 252 10.69 -1.93 10.65
C ALA A 252 10.04 -2.63 11.86
N ASP A 253 9.78 -1.84 12.91
CA ASP A 253 9.17 -2.33 14.14
C ASP A 253 7.70 -2.70 13.93
N ILE A 254 6.99 -1.87 13.16
CA ILE A 254 5.60 -2.08 12.76
C ILE A 254 5.43 -1.76 11.27
N TRP A 255 4.64 -2.58 10.58
CA TRP A 255 4.17 -2.38 9.23
C TRP A 255 2.69 -1.99 9.26
N LEU A 256 2.41 -0.69 9.15
CA LEU A 256 1.06 -0.17 8.94
C LEU A 256 0.67 -0.39 7.48
N ILE A 257 -0.08 -1.46 7.23
CA ILE A 257 -0.59 -1.80 5.91
C ILE A 257 -1.88 -1.03 5.65
N ARG A 258 -1.90 -0.19 4.62
CA ARG A 258 -3.01 0.72 4.29
C ARG A 258 -4.17 0.02 3.56
N THR A 259 -4.48 -1.20 3.97
CA THR A 259 -5.65 -1.95 3.51
C THR A 259 -6.37 -2.68 4.65
N TYR A 260 -7.52 -3.29 4.36
CA TYR A 260 -8.32 -4.07 5.31
C TYR A 260 -9.22 -5.10 4.59
N TRP A 261 -9.87 -5.96 5.36
CA TRP A 261 -10.59 -7.16 4.89
C TRP A 261 -11.92 -6.91 4.17
N ASP A 262 -12.47 -5.70 4.31
CA ASP A 262 -13.59 -5.25 3.48
C ASP A 262 -13.18 -5.18 2.00
N PHE A 263 -11.94 -4.79 1.73
CA PHE A 263 -11.37 -4.62 0.40
C PHE A 263 -10.46 -5.80 -0.05
N GLU A 264 -9.64 -6.33 0.85
CA GLU A 264 -8.72 -7.43 0.56
C GLU A 264 -9.34 -8.82 0.79
N TYR A 265 -8.53 -9.86 0.59
CA TYR A 265 -8.86 -11.26 0.89
C TYR A 265 -8.12 -11.76 2.15
N PRO A 266 -8.70 -12.70 2.92
CA PRO A 266 -8.06 -13.28 4.09
C PRO A 266 -6.69 -13.90 3.80
N ARG A 267 -5.71 -13.66 4.67
CA ARG A 267 -4.34 -14.17 4.53
C ARG A 267 -3.63 -14.34 5.89
N PRO A 268 -2.53 -15.10 5.96
CA PRO A 268 -1.72 -15.18 7.18
C PRO A 268 -1.12 -13.82 7.55
N LEU A 269 -1.02 -13.54 8.85
CA LEU A 269 -0.54 -12.28 9.40
C LEU A 269 0.59 -12.50 10.39
N LEU A 270 1.51 -11.55 10.45
CA LEU A 270 2.51 -11.45 11.51
C LEU A 270 2.06 -10.41 12.55
N PRO A 271 2.46 -10.53 13.83
CA PRO A 271 2.03 -9.62 14.89
C PRO A 271 2.40 -8.15 14.67
N ASN A 272 3.48 -7.88 13.94
CA ASN A 272 3.92 -6.53 13.61
C ASN A 272 3.32 -5.97 12.29
N PHE A 273 2.43 -6.70 11.62
CA PHE A 273 1.72 -6.23 10.43
C PHE A 273 0.29 -5.82 10.81
N ILE A 274 0.05 -4.51 10.85
CA ILE A 274 -1.20 -3.93 11.31
C ILE A 274 -1.96 -3.32 10.13
N TYR A 275 -3.19 -3.76 9.93
CA TYR A 275 -4.00 -3.37 8.77
C TYR A 275 -4.90 -2.20 9.14
N VAL A 276 -4.60 -1.04 8.56
CA VAL A 276 -5.21 0.27 8.89
C VAL A 276 -5.90 0.92 7.69
N GLY A 277 -6.42 0.12 6.75
CA GLY A 277 -7.14 0.63 5.57
C GLY A 277 -8.29 1.58 5.92
N GLY A 278 -8.40 2.68 5.18
CA GLY A 278 -9.39 3.75 5.39
C GLY A 278 -8.99 4.84 6.39
N LEU A 279 -7.70 4.94 6.74
CA LEU A 279 -7.20 5.92 7.71
C LEU A 279 -7.47 7.40 7.36
N HIS A 280 -7.68 7.74 6.08
CA HIS A 280 -8.04 9.09 5.63
C HIS A 280 -9.56 9.34 5.56
N CYS A 281 -10.38 8.29 5.72
CA CYS A 281 -11.83 8.42 5.66
C CYS A 281 -12.37 9.09 6.92
N SER A 282 -13.39 9.94 6.76
CA SER A 282 -14.00 10.66 7.88
C SER A 282 -15.50 10.89 7.63
N PRO A 283 -16.28 11.15 8.69
CA PRO A 283 -17.67 11.57 8.52
C PRO A 283 -17.76 12.80 7.62
N ALA A 284 -18.77 12.85 6.76
CA ALA A 284 -18.96 13.97 5.86
C ALA A 284 -19.23 15.27 6.64
N LYS A 285 -18.50 16.32 6.28
CA LYS A 285 -18.72 17.69 6.73
C LYS A 285 -19.78 18.36 5.85
N PRO A 286 -20.47 19.41 6.34
CA PRO A 286 -21.37 20.20 5.51
C PRO A 286 -20.65 20.77 4.28
N LEU A 287 -21.30 20.69 3.12
CA LEU A 287 -20.75 21.23 1.88
C LEU A 287 -20.81 22.76 1.89
N PRO A 288 -19.86 23.44 1.21
CA PRO A 288 -20.00 24.85 0.84
C PRO A 288 -21.33 25.11 0.14
N GLN A 289 -21.93 26.27 0.40
CA GLN A 289 -23.29 26.60 -0.03
C GLN A 289 -23.49 26.43 -1.56
N ASP A 290 -22.51 26.82 -2.37
CA ASP A 290 -22.56 26.72 -3.82
C ASP A 290 -22.58 25.26 -4.34
N LEU A 291 -21.90 24.35 -3.64
CA LEU A 291 -21.94 22.92 -3.94
C LEU A 291 -23.27 22.33 -3.48
N GLU A 292 -23.71 22.67 -2.26
CA GLU A 292 -24.98 22.21 -1.70
C GLU A 292 -26.17 22.60 -2.59
N GLU A 293 -26.23 23.84 -3.08
CA GLU A 293 -27.27 24.29 -4.01
C GLU A 293 -27.29 23.45 -5.30
N PHE A 294 -26.12 23.07 -5.82
CA PHE A 294 -26.04 22.21 -6.99
C PHE A 294 -26.49 20.79 -6.69
N VAL A 295 -26.13 20.24 -5.52
CA VAL A 295 -26.62 18.94 -5.04
C VAL A 295 -28.15 18.96 -4.91
N GLN A 296 -28.75 19.99 -4.30
CA GLN A 296 -30.19 20.07 -4.12
C GLN A 296 -30.94 20.23 -5.45
N SER A 297 -30.33 20.89 -6.43
CA SER A 297 -30.88 21.01 -7.79
C SER A 297 -31.02 19.68 -8.54
N SER A 298 -30.50 18.57 -7.99
CA SER A 298 -30.64 17.24 -8.58
C SER A 298 -31.99 16.57 -8.37
N GLY A 299 -32.87 17.14 -7.53
CA GLY A 299 -34.14 16.49 -7.17
C GLY A 299 -33.91 15.07 -6.62
N ASP A 300 -34.76 14.12 -7.01
CA ASP A 300 -34.71 12.73 -6.54
C ASP A 300 -33.64 11.88 -7.26
N ASP A 301 -33.23 12.30 -8.45
CA ASP A 301 -32.23 11.60 -9.27
C ASP A 301 -30.87 11.51 -8.56
N GLY A 302 -30.54 12.52 -7.76
CA GLY A 302 -29.32 12.57 -6.97
C GLY A 302 -28.08 12.95 -7.79
N ILE A 303 -26.90 12.68 -7.22
CA ILE A 303 -25.62 13.11 -7.79
C ILE A 303 -24.69 11.93 -8.12
N VAL A 304 -23.80 12.18 -9.08
CA VAL A 304 -22.64 11.36 -9.40
C VAL A 304 -21.39 12.18 -9.13
N VAL A 305 -20.44 11.56 -8.42
CA VAL A 305 -19.11 12.15 -8.20
C VAL A 305 -18.15 11.51 -9.20
N PHE A 306 -17.30 12.28 -9.86
CA PHE A 306 -16.28 11.78 -10.78
C PHE A 306 -14.90 12.36 -10.46
N SER A 307 -13.94 11.46 -10.22
CA SER A 307 -12.55 11.81 -9.94
C SER A 307 -11.57 10.74 -10.42
N LEU A 308 -10.52 11.16 -11.12
CA LEU A 308 -9.42 10.28 -11.56
C LEU A 308 -8.19 10.38 -10.63
N GLY A 309 -8.40 10.80 -9.38
CA GLY A 309 -7.35 10.88 -8.37
C GLY A 309 -6.51 12.17 -8.45
N SER A 310 -5.39 12.21 -7.73
CA SER A 310 -4.55 13.40 -7.59
C SER A 310 -3.61 13.63 -8.78
N PHE A 311 -3.13 12.56 -9.41
CA PHE A 311 -2.09 12.63 -10.45
C PHE A 311 -2.64 12.91 -11.85
N ILE A 312 -3.85 12.45 -12.17
CA ILE A 312 -4.49 12.74 -13.45
C ILE A 312 -5.09 14.14 -13.40
N ARG A 313 -4.50 15.06 -14.16
CA ARG A 313 -4.93 16.46 -14.23
C ARG A 313 -5.90 16.70 -15.38
N ASN A 314 -5.58 16.17 -16.55
CA ASN A 314 -6.34 16.35 -17.78
C ASN A 314 -6.46 15.02 -18.55
N LEU A 315 -7.25 15.06 -19.61
CA LEU A 315 -7.44 13.96 -20.56
C LEU A 315 -7.25 14.52 -21.96
N THR A 316 -7.08 13.64 -22.95
CA THR A 316 -7.18 14.08 -24.34
C THR A 316 -8.59 14.60 -24.63
N LYS A 317 -8.69 15.59 -25.54
CA LYS A 317 -9.97 16.19 -25.92
C LYS A 317 -11.01 15.15 -26.38
N GLU A 318 -10.56 14.13 -27.10
CA GLU A 318 -11.41 12.98 -27.49
C GLU A 318 -12.00 12.28 -26.26
N ARG A 319 -11.16 11.88 -25.29
CA ARG A 319 -11.60 11.13 -24.11
C ARG A 319 -12.49 11.95 -23.19
N SER A 320 -12.15 13.23 -22.98
CA SER A 320 -12.97 14.13 -22.18
C SER A 320 -14.33 14.39 -22.83
N ASN A 321 -14.40 14.49 -24.17
CA ASN A 321 -15.67 14.62 -24.89
C ASN A 321 -16.53 13.35 -24.83
N VAL A 322 -15.94 12.15 -24.91
CA VAL A 322 -16.68 10.88 -24.73
C VAL A 322 -17.32 10.82 -23.36
N ILE A 323 -16.57 11.14 -22.30
CA ILE A 323 -17.06 11.14 -20.92
C ILE A 323 -18.13 12.22 -20.71
N ALA A 324 -17.92 13.44 -21.21
CA ALA A 324 -18.90 14.53 -21.13
C ALA A 324 -20.22 14.17 -21.83
N SER A 325 -20.15 13.55 -23.01
CA SER A 325 -21.33 13.06 -23.75
C SER A 325 -22.10 12.01 -22.96
N ALA A 326 -21.43 11.13 -22.20
CA ALA A 326 -22.10 10.15 -21.35
C ALA A 326 -22.84 10.83 -20.18
N PHE A 327 -22.19 11.77 -19.49
CA PHE A 327 -22.82 12.50 -18.40
C PHE A 327 -24.00 13.36 -18.85
N GLY A 328 -24.00 13.87 -20.07
CA GLY A 328 -25.16 14.58 -20.62
C GLY A 328 -26.41 13.72 -20.84
N GLN A 329 -26.27 12.38 -20.78
CA GLN A 329 -27.36 11.43 -21.03
C GLN A 329 -27.97 10.84 -19.75
N ILE A 330 -27.45 11.20 -18.58
CA ILE A 330 -27.99 10.76 -17.28
C ILE A 330 -28.72 11.92 -16.59
N PRO A 331 -29.78 11.65 -15.81
CA PRO A 331 -30.51 12.72 -15.13
C PRO A 331 -29.78 13.30 -13.91
N GLN A 332 -28.79 12.59 -13.35
CA GLN A 332 -28.03 13.02 -12.18
C GLN A 332 -27.25 14.32 -12.45
N LYS A 333 -27.02 15.09 -11.38
CA LYS A 333 -25.99 16.14 -11.40
C LYS A 333 -24.61 15.52 -11.21
N VAL A 334 -23.63 15.98 -11.96
CA VAL A 334 -22.28 15.41 -11.97
C VAL A 334 -21.26 16.42 -11.46
N PHE A 335 -20.52 16.03 -10.42
CA PHE A 335 -19.35 16.75 -9.92
C PHE A 335 -18.10 16.12 -10.51
N TRP A 336 -17.40 16.84 -11.38
CA TRP A 336 -16.24 16.32 -12.08
C TRP A 336 -14.96 17.07 -11.67
N LYS A 337 -14.07 16.40 -10.94
CA LYS A 337 -12.71 16.90 -10.67
C LYS A 337 -11.84 16.80 -11.92
N TYR A 338 -11.49 17.93 -12.54
CA TYR A 338 -10.76 17.98 -13.82
C TYR A 338 -10.13 19.34 -14.08
N LEU A 339 -8.84 19.35 -14.43
CA LEU A 339 -8.00 20.55 -14.66
C LEU A 339 -7.63 20.72 -16.16
N GLY A 340 -8.28 19.98 -17.06
CA GLY A 340 -8.00 20.05 -18.50
C GLY A 340 -8.88 21.05 -19.25
N GLU A 341 -8.74 21.08 -20.58
CA GLU A 341 -9.62 21.86 -21.45
C GLU A 341 -11.07 21.40 -21.29
N LYS A 342 -11.98 22.36 -21.07
CA LYS A 342 -13.42 22.10 -20.95
C LYS A 342 -13.91 21.31 -22.18
N PRO A 343 -14.58 20.15 -21.99
CA PRO A 343 -15.15 19.39 -23.10
C PRO A 343 -16.18 20.20 -23.89
N ASP A 344 -16.20 20.05 -25.22
CA ASP A 344 -17.15 20.75 -26.09
C ASP A 344 -18.60 20.30 -25.80
N ASN A 345 -18.78 19.02 -25.44
CA ASN A 345 -20.08 18.40 -25.18
C ASN A 345 -20.50 18.43 -23.71
N LEU A 346 -19.98 19.37 -22.90
CA LEU A 346 -20.32 19.44 -21.48
C LEU A 346 -21.76 19.91 -21.26
N ALA A 347 -22.63 19.00 -20.84
CA ALA A 347 -24.04 19.28 -20.58
C ALA A 347 -24.28 20.08 -19.27
N PRO A 348 -25.40 20.83 -19.14
CA PRO A 348 -25.69 21.68 -17.98
C PRO A 348 -25.84 20.94 -16.63
N ASN A 349 -26.03 19.62 -16.65
CA ASN A 349 -26.08 18.80 -15.45
C ASN A 349 -24.68 18.46 -14.89
N THR A 350 -23.60 18.80 -15.59
CA THR A 350 -22.23 18.50 -15.18
C THR A 350 -21.47 19.78 -14.87
N ARG A 351 -20.80 19.84 -13.71
CA ARG A 351 -19.89 20.93 -13.32
C ARG A 351 -18.47 20.39 -13.14
N ILE A 352 -17.51 21.16 -13.64
CA ILE A 352 -16.08 20.87 -13.52
C ILE A 352 -15.48 21.70 -12.39
N TYR A 353 -14.60 21.07 -11.61
CA TYR A 353 -13.91 21.68 -10.50
C TYR A 353 -12.42 21.31 -10.53
N ASP A 354 -11.55 22.24 -10.14
CA ASP A 354 -10.12 21.95 -9.96
C ASP A 354 -9.89 20.94 -8.83
N TRP A 355 -10.68 21.07 -7.76
CA TRP A 355 -10.71 20.19 -6.60
C TRP A 355 -12.13 20.09 -6.04
N ILE A 356 -12.48 18.91 -5.52
CA ILE A 356 -13.78 18.67 -4.89
C ILE A 356 -13.59 18.12 -3.47
N PRO A 357 -14.49 18.43 -2.52
CA PRO A 357 -14.51 17.78 -1.21
C PRO A 357 -15.06 16.34 -1.37
N GLN A 358 -14.24 15.44 -1.93
CA GLN A 358 -14.65 14.11 -2.37
C GLN A 358 -15.29 13.29 -1.25
N ASN A 359 -14.67 13.25 -0.06
CA ASN A 359 -15.22 12.57 1.12
C ASN A 359 -16.64 13.06 1.45
N ASP A 360 -16.84 14.38 1.48
CA ASP A 360 -18.09 14.99 1.90
C ASP A 360 -19.19 14.80 0.85
N LEU A 361 -18.85 14.92 -0.43
CA LEU A 361 -19.76 14.59 -1.53
C LEU A 361 -20.15 13.11 -1.50
N LEU A 362 -19.21 12.19 -1.27
CA LEU A 362 -19.51 10.77 -1.18
C LEU A 362 -20.41 10.43 0.02
N GLY A 363 -20.24 11.11 1.15
CA GLY A 363 -21.11 10.95 2.31
C GLY A 363 -22.43 11.69 2.24
N HIS A 364 -22.68 12.48 1.19
CA HIS A 364 -23.94 13.19 1.03
C HIS A 364 -25.10 12.21 0.69
N PRO A 365 -26.28 12.31 1.33
CA PRO A 365 -27.40 11.36 1.13
C PRO A 365 -27.93 11.23 -0.31
N LYS A 366 -27.74 12.27 -1.14
CA LYS A 366 -28.13 12.27 -2.57
C LYS A 366 -27.11 11.59 -3.49
N THR A 367 -25.97 11.12 -2.99
CA THR A 367 -24.96 10.47 -3.82
C THR A 367 -25.39 9.07 -4.24
N ARG A 368 -25.41 8.84 -5.55
CA ARG A 368 -25.87 7.58 -6.15
C ARG A 368 -24.72 6.70 -6.61
N ALA A 369 -23.69 7.28 -7.20
CA ALA A 369 -22.55 6.54 -7.70
C ALA A 369 -21.27 7.37 -7.68
N PHE A 370 -20.14 6.67 -7.62
CA PHE A 370 -18.81 7.24 -7.76
C PHE A 370 -18.13 6.70 -9.01
N VAL A 371 -17.87 7.58 -9.98
CA VAL A 371 -16.99 7.26 -11.11
C VAL A 371 -15.56 7.51 -10.65
N THR A 372 -14.70 6.50 -10.74
CA THR A 372 -13.37 6.55 -10.14
C THR A 372 -12.34 5.87 -11.00
N HIS A 373 -11.10 6.34 -10.97
CA HIS A 373 -9.97 5.57 -11.51
C HIS A 373 -9.65 4.29 -10.71
N GLY A 374 -10.28 4.01 -9.57
CA GLY A 374 -10.00 2.81 -8.78
C GLY A 374 -8.77 2.90 -7.87
N GLY A 375 -8.21 4.11 -7.67
CA GLY A 375 -7.17 4.32 -6.67
C GLY A 375 -7.66 4.04 -5.26
N THR A 376 -6.80 3.41 -4.45
CA THR A 376 -7.17 2.86 -3.12
C THR A 376 -7.88 3.86 -2.21
N ASN A 377 -7.44 5.12 -2.15
CA ASN A 377 -8.04 6.11 -1.26
C ASN A 377 -9.51 6.39 -1.60
N GLY A 378 -9.81 6.57 -2.89
CA GLY A 378 -11.19 6.79 -3.34
C GLY A 378 -12.05 5.54 -3.17
N VAL A 379 -11.47 4.34 -3.33
CA VAL A 379 -12.17 3.07 -3.05
C VAL A 379 -12.57 2.99 -1.58
N TYR A 380 -11.68 3.34 -0.64
CA TYR A 380 -12.03 3.36 0.78
C TYR A 380 -13.07 4.42 1.13
N GLU A 381 -13.02 5.61 0.55
CA GLU A 381 -14.07 6.63 0.79
C GLU A 381 -15.44 6.14 0.28
N ALA A 382 -15.47 5.48 -0.87
CA ALA A 382 -16.69 4.88 -1.41
C ALA A 382 -17.21 3.72 -0.53
N ILE A 383 -16.32 2.86 -0.02
CA ILE A 383 -16.69 1.82 0.95
C ILE A 383 -17.21 2.45 2.24
N TYR A 384 -16.49 3.43 2.80
CA TYR A 384 -16.83 4.11 4.04
C TYR A 384 -18.25 4.70 4.00
N HIS A 385 -18.58 5.41 2.92
CA HIS A 385 -19.89 6.04 2.71
C HIS A 385 -20.93 5.13 2.02
N GLY A 386 -20.55 3.89 1.67
CA GLY A 386 -21.46 2.93 1.05
C GLY A 386 -21.94 3.34 -0.35
N VAL A 387 -21.07 3.92 -1.18
CA VAL A 387 -21.39 4.40 -2.54
C VAL A 387 -20.88 3.42 -3.60
N PRO A 388 -21.74 2.88 -4.49
CA PRO A 388 -21.32 1.96 -5.53
C PRO A 388 -20.49 2.68 -6.61
N MET A 389 -19.65 1.93 -7.32
CA MET A 389 -18.62 2.52 -8.18
C MET A 389 -18.72 2.12 -9.65
N VAL A 390 -18.36 3.05 -10.53
CA VAL A 390 -17.93 2.75 -11.91
C VAL A 390 -16.43 3.05 -12.01
N GLY A 391 -15.63 2.00 -12.14
CA GLY A 391 -14.18 2.08 -12.27
C GLY A 391 -13.73 2.36 -13.71
N ILE A 392 -12.80 3.29 -13.89
CA ILE A 392 -12.12 3.57 -15.15
C ILE A 392 -10.61 3.56 -14.86
N PRO A 393 -10.01 2.37 -14.61
CA PRO A 393 -8.61 2.27 -14.23
C PRO A 393 -7.67 2.74 -15.34
N ILE A 394 -6.56 3.33 -14.92
CA ILE A 394 -5.56 3.94 -15.81
C ILE A 394 -4.18 3.29 -15.59
N PHE A 395 -3.71 3.18 -14.34
CA PHE A 395 -2.34 2.72 -14.05
C PHE A 395 -2.18 2.09 -12.65
N ALA A 396 -1.00 1.53 -12.38
CA ALA A 396 -0.61 0.96 -11.09
C ALA A 396 -1.59 -0.12 -10.57
N ASP A 397 -2.07 0.01 -9.33
CA ASP A 397 -2.96 -0.92 -8.62
C ASP A 397 -4.44 -0.80 -9.05
N GLN A 398 -4.78 0.19 -9.86
CA GLN A 398 -6.16 0.57 -10.12
C GLN A 398 -7.00 -0.55 -10.72
N THR A 399 -6.48 -1.26 -11.73
CA THR A 399 -7.22 -2.37 -12.35
C THR A 399 -7.46 -3.51 -11.36
N ASP A 400 -6.44 -3.86 -10.59
CA ASP A 400 -6.47 -4.91 -9.57
C ASP A 400 -7.51 -4.58 -8.48
N ASN A 401 -7.50 -3.34 -7.98
CA ASN A 401 -8.49 -2.84 -7.03
C ASN A 401 -9.91 -2.95 -7.60
N MET A 402 -10.10 -2.62 -8.88
CA MET A 402 -11.42 -2.72 -9.51
C MET A 402 -11.88 -4.17 -9.71
N VAL A 403 -10.97 -5.10 -9.96
CA VAL A 403 -11.28 -6.54 -9.99
C VAL A 403 -11.78 -7.00 -8.62
N HIS A 404 -11.15 -6.57 -7.53
CA HIS A 404 -11.61 -6.88 -6.17
C HIS A 404 -13.01 -6.32 -5.91
N MET A 405 -13.26 -5.05 -6.24
CA MET A 405 -14.57 -4.43 -6.03
C MET A 405 -15.67 -5.03 -6.90
N LYS A 406 -15.34 -5.44 -8.13
CA LYS A 406 -16.25 -6.20 -9.00
C LYS A 406 -16.58 -7.55 -8.40
N ALA A 407 -15.58 -8.30 -7.92
CA ALA A 407 -15.78 -9.62 -7.30
C ALA A 407 -16.67 -9.54 -6.04
N LYS A 408 -16.60 -8.42 -5.31
CA LYS A 408 -17.45 -8.14 -4.15
C LYS A 408 -18.84 -7.58 -4.50
N GLY A 409 -19.13 -7.39 -5.79
CA GLY A 409 -20.43 -6.90 -6.29
C GLY A 409 -20.65 -5.40 -6.08
N ALA A 410 -19.61 -4.62 -5.81
CA ALA A 410 -19.72 -3.20 -5.46
C ALA A 410 -19.33 -2.26 -6.61
N ALA A 411 -18.87 -2.80 -7.74
CA ALA A 411 -18.46 -1.99 -8.88
C ALA A 411 -18.64 -2.66 -10.25
N VAL A 412 -18.83 -1.82 -11.26
CA VAL A 412 -18.56 -2.13 -12.67
C VAL A 412 -17.23 -1.45 -13.03
N PHE A 413 -16.42 -2.01 -13.93
CA PHE A 413 -15.26 -1.30 -14.46
C PHE A 413 -15.25 -1.30 -15.99
N LEU A 414 -14.72 -0.23 -16.56
CA LEU A 414 -14.66 0.06 -17.99
C LEU A 414 -13.21 0.28 -18.42
N ASN A 415 -12.87 -0.14 -19.63
CA ASN A 415 -11.54 0.10 -20.17
C ASN A 415 -11.41 1.54 -20.67
N PHE A 416 -10.49 2.32 -20.09
CA PHE A 416 -10.26 3.72 -20.44
C PHE A 416 -10.05 3.98 -21.95
N ASN A 417 -9.31 3.10 -22.63
CA ASN A 417 -8.90 3.28 -24.02
C ASN A 417 -9.98 2.86 -25.03
N SER A 418 -10.92 2.00 -24.66
CA SER A 418 -11.98 1.54 -25.56
C SER A 418 -13.38 2.05 -25.23
N LEU A 419 -13.59 2.61 -24.03
CA LEU A 419 -14.92 3.04 -23.60
C LEU A 419 -15.54 4.05 -24.57
N GLN A 420 -16.81 3.84 -24.86
CA GLN A 420 -17.70 4.75 -25.56
C GLN A 420 -18.65 5.40 -24.55
N ALA A 421 -19.34 6.47 -24.99
CA ALA A 421 -20.24 7.21 -24.11
C ALA A 421 -21.36 6.30 -23.56
N GLN A 422 -21.90 5.41 -24.40
CA GLN A 422 -22.97 4.49 -24.01
C GLN A 422 -22.51 3.50 -22.93
N ASP A 423 -21.27 3.02 -22.98
CA ASP A 423 -20.74 2.09 -21.98
C ASP A 423 -20.78 2.70 -20.57
N LEU A 424 -20.43 3.99 -20.46
CA LEU A 424 -20.47 4.71 -19.18
C LEU A 424 -21.92 5.01 -18.73
N VAL A 425 -22.81 5.33 -19.67
CA VAL A 425 -24.25 5.48 -19.37
C VAL A 425 -24.84 4.19 -18.81
N ASP A 426 -24.56 3.06 -19.47
CA ASP A 426 -25.09 1.76 -19.08
C ASP A 426 -24.50 1.28 -17.75
N ALA A 427 -23.19 1.49 -17.54
CA ALA A 427 -22.55 1.18 -16.26
C ALA A 427 -23.15 2.01 -15.11
N LEU A 428 -23.38 3.31 -15.31
CA LEU A 428 -24.02 4.18 -14.32
C LEU A 428 -25.46 3.75 -14.03
N LYS A 429 -26.26 3.51 -15.07
CA LYS A 429 -27.62 2.99 -14.91
C LYS A 429 -27.63 1.66 -14.15
N THR A 430 -26.67 0.79 -14.42
CA THR A 430 -26.54 -0.50 -13.72
C THR A 430 -26.29 -0.29 -12.24
N VAL A 431 -25.23 0.42 -11.86
CA VAL A 431 -24.87 0.56 -10.43
C VAL A 431 -25.84 1.42 -9.62
N ILE A 432 -26.60 2.31 -10.29
CA ILE A 432 -27.61 3.16 -9.65
C ILE A 432 -28.94 2.42 -9.48
N ASN A 433 -29.37 1.65 -10.48
CA ASN A 433 -30.73 1.07 -10.51
C ASN A 433 -30.79 -0.39 -10.05
N ASP A 434 -29.70 -1.15 -10.15
CA ASP A 434 -29.64 -2.51 -9.61
C ASP A 434 -29.30 -2.44 -8.11
N PRO A 435 -30.25 -2.80 -7.22
CA PRO A 435 -30.06 -2.67 -5.78
C PRO A 435 -28.91 -3.56 -5.25
N SER A 436 -28.53 -4.62 -5.96
CA SER A 436 -27.47 -5.54 -5.51
C SER A 436 -26.11 -4.86 -5.33
N TYR A 437 -25.82 -3.82 -6.14
CA TYR A 437 -24.60 -3.02 -6.01
C TYR A 437 -24.62 -2.18 -4.73
N LYS A 438 -25.74 -1.49 -4.47
CA LYS A 438 -25.91 -0.70 -3.25
C LYS A 438 -25.89 -1.59 -2.01
N GLU A 439 -26.59 -2.72 -2.03
CA GLU A 439 -26.59 -3.70 -0.94
C GLU A 439 -25.18 -4.25 -0.65
N SER A 440 -24.43 -4.58 -1.71
CA SER A 440 -23.07 -5.08 -1.60
C SER A 440 -22.14 -4.04 -0.99
N VAL A 441 -22.12 -2.81 -1.48
CA VAL A 441 -21.25 -1.77 -0.91
C VAL A 441 -21.68 -1.36 0.50
N MET A 442 -22.98 -1.36 0.82
CA MET A 442 -23.46 -1.12 2.19
C MET A 442 -23.08 -2.26 3.15
N ARG A 443 -23.01 -3.51 2.67
CA ARG A 443 -22.42 -4.62 3.43
C ARG A 443 -20.94 -4.36 3.71
N LEU A 444 -20.17 -3.92 2.72
CA LEU A 444 -18.75 -3.58 2.90
C LEU A 444 -18.57 -2.39 3.85
N SER A 445 -19.39 -1.35 3.72
CA SER A 445 -19.41 -0.21 4.65
C SER A 445 -19.64 -0.65 6.09
N ARG A 446 -20.63 -1.52 6.33
CA ARG A 446 -20.85 -2.08 7.67
C ARG A 446 -19.62 -2.81 8.21
N ILE A 447 -18.98 -3.65 7.40
CA ILE A 447 -17.74 -4.35 7.79
C ILE A 447 -16.60 -3.34 8.04
N HIS A 448 -16.53 -2.27 7.26
CA HIS A 448 -15.52 -1.22 7.40
C HIS A 448 -15.65 -0.50 8.74
N HIS A 449 -16.88 -0.19 9.16
CA HIS A 449 -17.16 0.50 10.43
C HIS A 449 -17.17 -0.44 11.63
N ASP A 450 -17.49 -1.72 11.44
CA ASP A 450 -17.54 -2.74 12.50
C ASP A 450 -16.13 -3.28 12.83
N ARG A 451 -15.30 -2.39 13.39
CA ARG A 451 -13.95 -2.66 13.84
C ARG A 451 -13.82 -2.32 15.33
N PRO A 452 -13.01 -3.09 16.10
CA PRO A 452 -12.83 -2.83 17.53
C PRO A 452 -12.19 -1.45 17.79
N VAL A 453 -11.33 -0.99 16.87
CA VAL A 453 -10.63 0.29 16.93
C VAL A 453 -10.72 0.94 15.55
N LYS A 454 -10.87 2.27 15.51
CA LYS A 454 -10.87 3.01 14.24
C LYS A 454 -9.48 2.93 13.60
N PRO A 455 -9.37 2.91 12.26
CA PRO A 455 -8.08 2.70 11.58
C PRO A 455 -7.03 3.75 11.94
N LEU A 456 -7.45 5.01 12.10
CA LEU A 456 -6.57 6.12 12.49
C LEU A 456 -6.08 5.95 13.93
N ASP A 457 -6.96 5.63 14.87
CA ASP A 457 -6.61 5.41 16.28
C ASP A 457 -5.69 4.19 16.45
N GLU A 458 -5.92 3.11 15.69
CA GLU A 458 -5.07 1.92 15.66
C GLU A 458 -3.65 2.27 15.17
N ALA A 459 -3.54 3.02 14.07
CA ALA A 459 -2.25 3.46 13.54
C ALA A 459 -1.47 4.30 14.57
N VAL A 460 -2.14 5.28 15.19
CA VAL A 460 -1.53 6.13 16.22
C VAL A 460 -1.10 5.30 17.43
N PHE A 461 -1.95 4.37 17.90
CA PHE A 461 -1.63 3.49 19.01
C PHE A 461 -0.32 2.73 18.79
N TRP A 462 -0.12 2.15 17.61
CA TRP A 462 1.10 1.40 17.29
C TRP A 462 2.34 2.28 17.12
N ILE A 463 2.17 3.50 16.63
CA ILE A 463 3.26 4.49 16.58
C ILE A 463 3.70 4.86 18.00
N GLU A 464 2.75 5.17 18.87
CA GLU A 464 3.03 5.43 20.28
C GLU A 464 3.56 4.18 21.00
N TYR A 465 3.12 2.99 20.61
CA TYR A 465 3.62 1.74 21.16
C TYR A 465 5.12 1.59 20.90
N VAL A 466 5.56 1.84 19.66
CA VAL A 466 6.98 1.82 19.30
C VAL A 466 7.76 2.90 20.07
N MET A 467 7.20 4.09 20.23
CA MET A 467 7.82 5.16 21.04
C MET A 467 8.02 4.73 22.50
N ARG A 468 6.94 4.29 23.18
CA ARG A 468 6.95 3.90 24.59
C ARG A 468 7.90 2.74 24.88
N ASN A 469 7.97 1.78 23.96
CA ASN A 469 8.77 0.56 24.13
C ASN A 469 10.18 0.64 23.49
N LYS A 470 10.53 1.79 22.89
CA LYS A 470 11.81 2.01 22.18
C LYS A 470 12.06 0.94 21.10
N GLY A 471 11.02 0.66 20.32
CA GLY A 471 10.98 -0.43 19.34
C GLY A 471 9.92 -1.49 19.67
N ALA A 472 9.77 -2.46 18.78
CA ALA A 472 8.84 -3.58 18.90
C ALA A 472 9.46 -4.91 18.44
N GLY A 473 10.77 -5.08 18.64
CA GLY A 473 11.51 -6.26 18.18
C GLY A 473 10.98 -7.62 18.66
N HIS A 474 10.24 -7.67 19.78
CA HIS A 474 9.59 -8.89 20.27
C HIS A 474 8.37 -9.35 19.44
N LEU A 475 7.84 -8.48 18.56
CA LEU A 475 6.79 -8.83 17.59
C LEU A 475 7.35 -9.34 16.27
N ARG A 476 8.67 -9.28 16.10
CA ARG A 476 9.36 -9.70 14.88
C ARG A 476 9.53 -11.22 14.86
N VAL A 477 9.20 -11.82 13.71
CA VAL A 477 9.30 -13.27 13.53
C VAL A 477 10.76 -13.74 13.41
N ALA A 478 11.04 -14.97 13.87
CA ALA A 478 12.40 -15.54 13.83
C ALA A 478 12.93 -15.81 12.41
N SER A 479 12.08 -15.81 11.38
CA SER A 479 12.48 -16.14 10.01
C SER A 479 13.53 -15.18 9.44
N HIS A 480 13.58 -13.94 9.93
CA HIS A 480 14.65 -12.99 9.58
C HIS A 480 16.06 -13.46 9.97
N SER A 481 16.19 -14.44 10.87
CA SER A 481 17.45 -14.99 11.33
C SER A 481 17.74 -16.41 10.82
N LEU A 482 16.85 -16.96 9.99
CA LEU A 482 17.00 -18.32 9.45
C LEU A 482 17.51 -18.29 8.01
N ASN A 483 18.35 -19.26 7.65
CA ASN A 483 18.65 -19.51 6.25
C ASN A 483 17.45 -20.17 5.54
N TRP A 484 17.37 -20.02 4.21
CA TRP A 484 16.24 -20.52 3.41
C TRP A 484 15.93 -22.02 3.63
N TYR A 485 16.97 -22.86 3.79
CA TYR A 485 16.79 -24.29 4.02
C TYR A 485 16.31 -24.62 5.45
N GLN A 486 16.67 -23.80 6.45
CA GLN A 486 16.17 -23.93 7.83
C GLN A 486 14.71 -23.46 7.90
N TYR A 487 14.40 -22.34 7.24
CA TYR A 487 13.04 -21.81 7.16
C TYR A 487 12.06 -22.84 6.57
N HIS A 488 12.48 -23.57 5.54
CA HIS A 488 11.70 -24.65 4.93
C HIS A 488 11.93 -26.04 5.56
N SER A 489 12.68 -26.13 6.67
CA SER A 489 13.01 -27.39 7.37
C SER A 489 13.59 -28.49 6.47
N LEU A 490 14.32 -28.11 5.42
CA LEU A 490 14.91 -29.04 4.45
C LEU A 490 16.04 -29.86 5.07
N ASP A 491 16.80 -29.26 5.98
CA ASP A 491 17.80 -29.94 6.81
C ASP A 491 17.19 -31.06 7.66
N VAL A 492 16.04 -30.79 8.30
CA VAL A 492 15.27 -31.80 9.05
C VAL A 492 14.74 -32.89 8.13
N LEU A 493 14.18 -32.54 6.97
CA LEU A 493 13.68 -33.52 5.99
C LEU A 493 14.81 -34.44 5.51
N VAL A 494 15.98 -33.89 5.18
CA VAL A 494 17.15 -34.67 4.76
C VAL A 494 17.60 -35.61 5.87
N PHE A 495 17.61 -35.16 7.13
CA PHE A 495 17.94 -36.00 8.28
C PHE A 495 16.97 -37.18 8.43
N LEU A 496 15.65 -36.93 8.37
CA LEU A 496 14.62 -37.96 8.48
C LEU A 496 14.66 -38.97 7.32
N ILE A 497 14.85 -38.50 6.08
CA ILE A 497 14.99 -39.36 4.89
C ILE A 497 16.23 -40.24 5.03
N SER A 498 17.33 -39.71 5.56
CA SER A 498 18.56 -40.46 5.79
C SER A 498 18.38 -41.59 6.81
N ILE A 499 17.61 -41.36 7.89
CA ILE A 499 17.24 -42.40 8.86
C ILE A 499 16.40 -43.49 8.19
N LEU A 500 15.36 -43.10 7.44
CA LEU A 500 14.50 -44.06 6.74
C LEU A 500 15.29 -44.90 5.73
N ALA A 501 16.19 -44.28 4.98
CA ALA A 501 17.09 -44.97 4.06
C ALA A 501 18.01 -45.96 4.78
N LEU A 502 18.56 -45.58 5.94
CA LEU A 502 19.39 -46.47 6.77
C LEU A 502 18.59 -47.66 7.31
N VAL A 503 17.37 -47.43 7.82
CA VAL A 503 16.49 -48.50 8.30
C VAL A 503 16.14 -49.46 7.16
N PHE A 504 15.76 -48.94 6.00
CA PHE A 504 15.43 -49.75 4.83
C PHE A 504 16.66 -50.55 4.34
N TYR A 505 17.84 -49.93 4.35
CA TYR A 505 19.10 -50.62 4.05
C TYR A 505 19.36 -51.76 5.03
N ILE A 506 19.21 -51.53 6.35
CA ILE A 506 19.39 -52.57 7.38
C ILE A 506 18.39 -53.71 7.18
N ILE A 507 17.11 -53.41 6.92
CA ILE A 507 16.08 -54.41 6.63
C ILE A 507 16.46 -55.24 5.40
N ILE A 508 16.82 -54.59 4.27
CA ILE A 508 17.23 -55.29 3.04
C ILE A 508 18.44 -56.19 3.30
N ARG A 509 19.46 -55.70 4.02
CA ARG A 509 20.69 -56.46 4.31
C ARG A 509 20.40 -57.64 5.22
N THR A 510 19.54 -57.45 6.23
CA THR A 510 19.12 -58.50 7.16
C THR A 510 18.28 -59.56 6.44
N CYS A 511 17.28 -59.16 5.66
CA CYS A 511 16.47 -60.08 4.84
C CYS A 511 17.35 -60.83 3.83
N SER A 512 18.26 -60.14 3.13
CA SER A 512 19.19 -60.77 2.19
C SER A 512 20.12 -61.76 2.89
N PHE A 513 20.59 -61.43 4.09
CA PHE A 513 21.42 -62.31 4.90
C PHE A 513 20.65 -63.54 5.37
N LEU A 514 19.42 -63.37 5.86
CA LEU A 514 18.53 -64.46 6.27
C LEU A 514 18.19 -65.38 5.09
N ILE A 515 17.83 -64.82 3.94
CA ILE A 515 17.58 -65.58 2.70
C ILE A 515 18.83 -66.37 2.29
N ARG A 516 20.01 -65.73 2.25
CA ARG A 516 21.28 -66.42 1.95
C ARG A 516 21.61 -67.53 2.94
N ARG A 517 21.16 -67.43 4.20
CA ARG A 517 21.39 -68.44 5.23
C ARG A 517 20.38 -69.58 5.15
N CYS A 518 19.10 -69.31 4.88
CA CYS A 518 18.04 -70.31 4.76
C CYS A 518 18.06 -71.03 3.40
N CYS A 519 18.50 -70.39 2.32
CA CYS A 519 18.56 -70.96 0.97
C CYS A 519 19.96 -71.52 0.60
N ARG A 520 20.89 -71.62 1.55
CA ARG A 520 22.16 -72.35 1.35
C ARG A 520 21.88 -73.86 1.41
N THR A 521 21.85 -74.51 0.25
CA THR A 521 21.87 -75.98 0.17
C THR A 521 23.14 -76.52 0.86
N PRO A 522 23.03 -77.55 1.72
CA PRO A 522 24.21 -78.13 2.36
C PRO A 522 25.10 -78.75 1.27
N LYS A 523 26.37 -78.34 1.21
CA LYS A 523 27.36 -79.00 0.35
C LYS A 523 27.54 -80.43 0.85
N HIS A 524 27.06 -81.40 0.08
CA HIS A 524 27.32 -82.82 0.30
C HIS A 524 28.83 -83.06 0.26
N LYS A 525 29.44 -83.43 1.40
CA LYS A 525 30.84 -83.87 1.42
C LYS A 525 30.94 -85.24 0.73
N SER A 526 31.93 -85.37 -0.15
CA SER A 526 32.28 -86.57 -0.92
C SER A 526 32.87 -87.66 -0.01
N LYS A 527 32.47 -88.93 -0.22
CA LYS A 527 33.30 -90.10 0.08
C LYS A 527 33.90 -90.59 -1.25
N ARG A 528 35.23 -90.52 -1.38
CA ARG A 528 36.00 -91.27 -2.37
C ARG A 528 36.28 -92.65 -1.79
N GLU A 529 35.87 -93.70 -2.49
CA GLU A 529 36.49 -95.03 -2.40
C GLU A 529 37.65 -95.12 -3.39
#